data_AF-A0AAW0WZB6-F1
#
_entry.id   AF-A0AAW0WZB6-F1
#
_cell.length_a   1.000
_cell.length_b   1.000
_cell.length_c   1.000
_cell.angle_alpha   90.00
_cell.angle_beta   90.00
_cell.angle_gamma   90.00
#
_symmetry.space_group_name_H-M   'P 1'
#
loop_
_entity.id
_entity.type
_entity.pdbx_description
1 polymer ?
#
loop_
_entity_poly.entity_id
_entity_poly.type
_entity_poly.pdbx_seq_one_letter_code
_entity_poly.pdbx_strand_id
1 'polypeptide(L)'
;MLRLVVLAMVVVVVVGLSPPYRPKPAPGCSYYCIKPEGPNKGASYCCSPPHVPLLPEQKHPGRCPPPLKECTRGFIPKICPHDGHCPYGQKCCFDTCLDLHTCKPAY
;
A
#
# COMPACT_ATOMS: atom_id res chain seq x y z
N MET A 1 19.26 11.09 42.53
CA MET A 1 19.91 10.08 41.67
C MET A 1 19.00 8.87 41.44
N LEU A 2 18.60 8.11 42.48
CA LEU A 2 17.78 6.89 42.34
C LEU A 2 16.43 7.09 41.62
N ARG A 3 15.71 8.19 41.90
CA ARG A 3 14.42 8.49 41.26
C ARG A 3 14.53 8.72 39.75
N LEU A 4 15.63 9.34 39.29
CA LEU A 4 15.88 9.58 37.86
C LEU A 4 16.21 8.29 37.13
N VAL A 5 16.97 7.39 37.77
CA VAL A 5 17.30 6.06 37.22
C VAL A 5 16.05 5.19 37.09
N VAL A 6 15.19 5.18 38.11
CA VAL A 6 13.92 4.43 38.06
C VAL A 6 13.01 4.95 36.93
N LEU A 7 12.88 6.27 36.78
CA LEU A 7 12.10 6.87 35.69
C LEU A 7 12.67 6.50 34.31
N ALA A 8 13.99 6.58 34.14
CA ALA A 8 14.64 6.22 32.87
C ALA A 8 14.41 4.75 32.50
N MET A 9 14.55 3.84 33.48
CA MET A 9 14.33 2.41 33.27
C MET A 9 12.87 2.09 32.93
N VAL A 10 11.92 2.75 33.59
CA VAL A 10 10.49 2.61 33.27
C VAL A 10 10.20 3.06 31.84
N VAL A 11 10.76 4.19 31.38
CA VAL A 11 10.55 4.66 30.00
C VAL A 11 11.13 3.67 28.98
N VAL A 12 12.35 3.16 29.20
CA VAL A 12 12.97 2.18 28.29
C VAL A 12 12.15 0.89 28.20
N VAL A 13 11.65 0.39 29.33
CA VAL A 13 10.81 -0.82 29.36
C VAL A 13 9.48 -0.58 28.64
N VAL A 14 8.83 0.56 28.85
CA VAL A 14 7.54 0.88 28.20
C VAL A 14 7.69 1.02 26.68
N VAL A 15 8.78 1.64 26.21
CA VAL A 15 9.07 1.77 24.77
C VAL A 15 9.43 0.42 24.16
N GLY A 16 10.25 -0.41 24.85
CA GLY A 16 10.65 -1.73 24.37
C GLY A 16 9.52 -2.76 24.30
N LEU A 17 8.47 -2.59 25.12
CA LEU A 17 7.28 -3.45 25.13
C LEU A 17 6.18 -2.99 24.16
N SER A 18 6.33 -1.82 23.55
CA SER A 18 5.36 -1.31 22.58
C SER A 18 5.45 -2.13 21.30
N PRO A 19 4.39 -2.83 20.84
CA PRO A 19 4.41 -3.44 19.52
C PRO A 19 4.64 -2.34 18.47
N PRO A 20 5.33 -2.65 17.36
CA PRO A 20 5.55 -1.68 16.30
C PRO A 20 4.19 -1.11 15.87
N TYR A 21 4.09 0.23 15.78
CA TYR A 21 2.88 0.90 15.35
C TYR A 21 2.48 0.38 13.96
N ARG A 22 1.49 -0.52 13.94
CA ARG A 22 0.79 -0.90 12.71
C ARG A 22 -0.49 -0.07 12.71
N PRO A 23 -0.69 0.81 11.70
CA PRO A 23 -1.96 1.51 11.54
C PRO A 23 -3.09 0.48 11.62
N LYS A 24 -4.04 0.66 12.55
CA LYS A 24 -5.23 -0.20 12.62
C LYS A 24 -5.96 -0.12 11.27
N PRO A 25 -6.42 -1.25 10.72
CA PRO A 25 -7.25 -1.23 9.53
C PRO A 25 -8.45 -0.29 9.73
N ALA A 26 -8.64 0.68 8.83
CA ALA A 26 -9.90 1.39 8.69
C ALA A 26 -11.04 0.37 8.50
N PRO A 27 -12.19 0.51 9.18
CA PRO A 27 -13.32 -0.38 8.97
C PRO A 27 -13.71 -0.39 7.48
N GLY A 28 -13.76 -1.58 6.86
CA GLY A 28 -14.20 -1.73 5.47
C GLY A 28 -13.10 -1.82 4.40
N CYS A 29 -11.83 -2.03 4.78
CA CYS A 29 -10.77 -2.29 3.81
C CYS A 29 -10.32 -3.75 3.79
N SER A 30 -10.46 -4.40 2.64
CA SER A 30 -10.08 -5.80 2.45
C SER A 30 -8.60 -6.02 2.13
N TYR A 31 -7.94 -5.03 1.52
CA TYR A 31 -6.54 -5.11 1.13
C TYR A 31 -5.81 -3.81 1.41
N TYR A 32 -4.62 -3.96 2.01
CA TYR A 32 -3.70 -2.87 2.26
C TYR A 32 -2.49 -2.98 1.34
N CYS A 33 -2.14 -1.86 0.72
CA CYS A 33 -0.98 -1.75 -0.14
C CYS A 33 0.02 -0.79 0.46
N ILE A 34 1.28 -0.95 0.08
CA ILE A 34 2.38 -0.06 0.48
C ILE A 34 2.72 0.82 -0.72
N LYS A 35 2.90 2.12 -0.49
CA LYS A 35 3.36 3.06 -1.54
C LYS A 35 4.84 2.79 -1.85
N PRO A 36 5.22 2.38 -3.07
CA PRO A 36 6.61 2.08 -3.39
C PRO A 36 7.46 3.34 -3.60
N GLU A 37 6.83 4.47 -3.93
CA GLU A 37 7.48 5.73 -4.31
C GLU A 37 6.59 6.95 -4.02
N GLY A 38 7.11 8.16 -4.30
CA GLY A 38 6.43 9.42 -4.02
C GLY A 38 6.65 9.97 -2.60
N PRO A 39 5.98 11.08 -2.24
CA PRO A 39 6.17 11.78 -0.96
C PRO A 39 5.84 10.91 0.27
N ASN A 40 4.96 9.91 0.07
CA ASN A 40 4.45 9.03 1.12
C ASN A 40 4.99 7.59 0.97
N LYS A 41 6.18 7.41 0.38
CA LYS A 41 6.81 6.09 0.23
C LYS A 41 6.83 5.32 1.56
N GLY A 42 6.44 4.06 1.52
CA GLY A 42 6.36 3.18 2.69
C GLY A 42 5.05 3.30 3.48
N ALA A 43 4.21 4.30 3.20
CA ALA A 43 2.92 4.40 3.86
C ALA A 43 1.97 3.29 3.39
N SER A 44 1.25 2.72 4.36
CA SER A 44 0.14 1.79 4.10
C SER A 44 -1.12 2.56 3.75
N TYR A 45 -1.86 2.08 2.77
CA TYR A 45 -3.16 2.63 2.38
C TYR A 45 -4.14 1.55 1.94
N CYS A 46 -5.43 1.86 2.01
CA CYS A 46 -6.46 0.96 1.53
C CYS A 46 -6.49 0.93 0.00
N CYS A 47 -6.18 -0.22 -0.60
CA CYS A 47 -6.18 -0.41 -2.05
C CYS A 47 -7.33 -1.29 -2.56
N SER A 48 -8.25 -1.66 -1.67
CA SER A 48 -9.49 -2.33 -2.02
C SER A 48 -10.68 -1.52 -1.50
N PRO A 49 -11.28 -0.66 -2.34
CA PRO A 49 -12.55 -0.01 -2.05
C PRO A 49 -13.62 -1.04 -1.61
N PRO A 50 -14.64 -0.63 -0.84
CA PRO A 50 -15.63 -1.53 -0.23
C PRO A 50 -16.47 -2.36 -1.23
N HIS A 51 -16.41 -2.02 -2.53
CA HIS A 51 -17.13 -2.72 -3.60
C HIS A 51 -16.25 -3.68 -4.41
N VAL A 52 -14.96 -3.81 -4.09
CA VAL A 52 -14.06 -4.71 -4.80
C VAL A 52 -14.18 -6.11 -4.19
N PRO A 53 -14.54 -7.14 -4.98
CA PRO A 53 -14.67 -8.50 -4.47
C PRO A 53 -13.33 -9.02 -3.97
N LEU A 54 -13.37 -9.83 -2.92
CA LEU A 54 -12.22 -10.60 -2.45
C LEU A 54 -11.87 -11.66 -3.51
N LEU A 55 -10.71 -11.54 -4.13
CA LEU A 55 -10.20 -12.53 -5.09
C LEU A 55 -8.88 -13.11 -4.57
N PRO A 56 -8.54 -14.35 -4.88
CA PRO A 56 -7.23 -14.89 -4.55
C PRO A 56 -6.11 -14.01 -5.13
N GLU A 57 -5.06 -13.79 -4.35
CA GLU A 57 -3.87 -13.11 -4.84
C GLU A 57 -3.27 -13.93 -5.99
N GLN A 58 -3.04 -13.25 -7.11
CA GLN A 58 -2.48 -13.84 -8.31
C GLN A 58 -1.36 -12.94 -8.82
N LYS A 59 -0.44 -13.54 -9.56
CA LYS A 59 0.66 -12.86 -10.22
C LYS A 59 0.59 -13.15 -11.71
N HIS A 60 0.38 -12.12 -12.51
CA HIS A 60 0.40 -12.23 -13.96
C HIS A 60 1.83 -12.11 -14.51
N PRO A 61 2.12 -12.73 -15.67
CA PRO A 61 3.42 -12.59 -16.33
C PRO A 61 3.71 -11.13 -16.74
N GLY A 62 4.98 -10.83 -17.03
CA GLY A 62 5.45 -9.50 -17.41
C GLY A 62 5.76 -8.57 -16.22
N ARG A 63 6.02 -7.30 -16.53
CA ARG A 63 6.40 -6.26 -15.56
C ARG A 63 5.51 -5.04 -15.66
N CYS A 64 5.52 -4.25 -14.58
CA CYS A 64 4.85 -2.96 -14.61
C CYS A 64 5.55 -2.03 -15.61
N PRO A 65 4.79 -1.28 -16.42
CA PRO A 65 5.37 -0.28 -17.30
C PRO A 65 6.02 0.84 -16.46
N PRO A 66 6.97 1.60 -17.04
CA PRO A 66 7.53 2.76 -16.38
C PRO A 66 6.44 3.78 -16.02
N PRO A 67 6.64 4.61 -14.98
CA PRO A 67 5.71 5.69 -14.63
C PRO A 67 5.47 6.62 -15.82
N LEU A 68 4.26 7.18 -15.91
CA LEU A 68 3.95 8.17 -16.94
C LEU A 68 4.82 9.42 -16.73
N LYS A 69 5.34 9.98 -17.83
CA LYS A 69 6.07 11.25 -17.80
C LYS A 69 5.16 12.44 -17.49
N GLU A 70 3.92 12.37 -17.96
CA GLU A 70 2.89 13.40 -17.77
C GLU A 70 1.60 12.76 -17.26
N CYS A 71 0.89 13.44 -16.37
CA CYS A 71 -0.36 12.97 -15.79
C CYS A 71 -1.58 13.26 -16.68
N THR A 72 -1.42 13.11 -18.00
CA THR A 72 -2.47 13.30 -19.00
C THR A 72 -3.07 11.95 -19.36
N ARG A 73 -4.29 11.67 -18.85
CA ARG A 73 -5.04 10.46 -19.21
C ARG A 73 -6.38 10.82 -19.85
N GLY A 74 -6.72 10.10 -20.91
CA GLY A 74 -8.05 10.14 -21.52
C GLY A 74 -9.04 9.12 -20.95
N PHE A 75 -8.62 8.27 -20.01
CA PHE A 75 -9.46 7.21 -19.42
C PHE A 75 -9.26 7.08 -17.91
N ILE A 76 -10.31 6.63 -17.21
CA ILE A 76 -10.29 6.35 -15.78
C ILE A 76 -9.73 4.94 -15.57
N PRO A 77 -8.59 4.78 -14.88
CA PRO A 77 -7.98 3.47 -14.68
C PRO A 77 -8.73 2.65 -13.61
N LYS A 78 -8.67 1.32 -13.75
CA LYS A 78 -9.25 0.40 -12.77
C LYS A 78 -8.32 0.28 -11.56
N ILE A 79 -8.83 0.56 -10.36
CA ILE A 79 -8.13 0.35 -9.09
C ILE A 79 -7.99 -1.15 -8.84
N CYS A 80 -6.84 -1.57 -8.30
CA CYS A 80 -6.58 -2.97 -7.97
C CYS A 80 -5.73 -3.09 -6.70
N PRO A 81 -5.92 -4.16 -5.92
CA PRO A 81 -5.01 -4.53 -4.84
C PRO A 81 -3.89 -5.48 -5.30
N HIS A 82 -4.12 -6.32 -6.31
CA HIS A 82 -3.15 -7.25 -6.89
C HIS A 82 -3.53 -7.67 -8.32
N ASP A 83 -2.67 -8.41 -9.02
CA ASP A 83 -2.85 -8.73 -10.45
C ASP A 83 -4.15 -9.50 -10.72
N GLY A 84 -4.60 -10.36 -9.79
CA GLY A 84 -5.88 -11.09 -9.91
C GLY A 84 -7.14 -10.22 -10.08
N HIS A 85 -7.08 -8.91 -9.82
CA HIS A 85 -8.17 -7.98 -10.11
C HIS A 85 -8.08 -7.33 -11.50
N CYS A 86 -7.02 -7.62 -12.24
CA CYS A 86 -6.77 -7.12 -13.58
C CYS A 86 -7.01 -8.23 -14.63
N PRO A 87 -7.23 -7.89 -15.90
CA PRO A 87 -7.15 -8.86 -16.99
C PRO A 87 -5.78 -9.55 -17.02
N TYR A 88 -5.70 -10.80 -17.52
CA TYR A 88 -4.46 -11.60 -17.52
C TYR A 88 -3.27 -10.91 -18.21
N GLY A 89 -3.50 -10.09 -19.25
CA GLY A 89 -2.47 -9.28 -19.93
C GLY A 89 -2.10 -7.97 -19.23
N GLN A 90 -2.55 -7.77 -17.99
CA GLN A 90 -2.33 -6.55 -17.22
C GLN A 90 -1.78 -6.87 -15.84
N LYS A 91 -1.11 -5.89 -15.25
CA LYS A 91 -0.55 -5.96 -13.89
C LYS A 91 -1.09 -4.84 -13.03
N CYS A 92 -1.17 -5.11 -11.74
CA CYS A 92 -1.54 -4.13 -10.74
C CYS A 92 -0.31 -3.31 -10.35
N CYS A 93 -0.25 -2.08 -10.85
CA CYS A 93 0.95 -1.25 -10.81
C CYS A 93 0.69 0.08 -10.14
N PHE A 94 1.65 0.54 -9.36
CA PHE A 94 1.53 1.85 -8.70
C PHE A 94 1.45 2.96 -9.74
N ASP A 95 0.56 3.90 -9.49
CA ASP A 95 0.33 5.05 -10.33
C ASP A 95 0.72 6.31 -9.59
N THR A 96 1.87 6.88 -9.95
CA THR A 96 2.42 8.07 -9.30
C THR A 96 1.56 9.31 -9.44
N CYS A 97 0.80 9.41 -10.54
CA CYS A 97 -0.11 10.53 -10.77
C CYS A 97 -1.37 10.45 -9.90
N LEU A 98 -1.80 9.25 -9.53
CA LEU A 98 -2.99 9.02 -8.71
C LEU A 98 -2.67 8.62 -7.26
N ASP A 99 -1.40 8.36 -6.97
CA ASP A 99 -0.90 7.89 -5.66
C ASP A 99 -1.60 6.58 -5.20
N LEU A 100 -1.94 5.69 -6.15
CA LEU A 100 -2.66 4.43 -5.91
C LEU A 100 -2.35 3.34 -6.97
N HIS A 101 -2.59 2.07 -6.65
CA HIS A 101 -2.40 0.94 -7.58
C HIS A 101 -3.55 0.82 -8.59
N THR A 102 -3.20 0.69 -9.87
CA THR A 102 -4.15 0.53 -10.97
C THR A 102 -3.72 -0.55 -11.95
N CYS A 103 -4.68 -1.14 -12.66
CA CYS A 103 -4.39 -2.09 -13.72
C CYS A 103 -3.75 -1.37 -14.91
N LYS A 104 -2.57 -1.85 -15.33
CA LYS A 104 -1.81 -1.33 -16.48
C LYS A 104 -1.40 -2.49 -17.41
N PRO A 105 -1.27 -2.25 -18.72
CA PRO A 105 -0.71 -3.26 -19.64
C PRO A 105 0.64 -3.79 -19.15
N ALA A 106 0.82 -5.10 -19.20
CA ALA A 106 2.10 -5.73 -18.87
C ALA A 106 3.15 -5.39 -19.95
N TYR A 107 4.40 -5.19 -19.54
CA TYR A 107 5.57 -4.97 -20.40
C TYR A 107 6.61 -6.09 -20.26
#